data_AF-A0A9E5ZM90-F1
#
_entry.id   AF-A0A9E5ZM90-F1
#
_cell.length_a   1.000
_cell.length_b   1.000
_cell.length_c   1.000
_cell.angle_alpha   90.00
_cell.angle_beta   90.00
_cell.angle_gamma   90.00
#
_symmetry.space_group_name_H-M   'P 1'
#
loop_
_entity.id
_entity.type
_entity.pdbx_description
1 polymer ?
#
loop_
_entity_poly.entity_id
_entity_poly.type
_entity_poly.pdbx_seq_one_letter_code
_entity_poly.pdbx_strand_id
1 'polypeptide(L)'
;MKSCFVIIANITDKQTNWKTQVDDPRATKNNKKSPIDMRYFLLLFLLQFCYPTAHAQPNYDVESFYLNPNLSPNKYLKTAKKSIKANDFNKALLNATYALRVAEKKSKIIKAQNYLRQYYVETIEANVREINDLKQQTTRFLNDETVTKSARILNLYLEMNSYCGPLSQLRENAFTPLRKKDLPIILNIQTYANEISSAQNSLNENIELAAKMNYEKGTEMAHNETKTGKMQAARYYKWADEYLPGYRDAYAQYLSLKKLATIRMGLTTFKNNNPSQGEIGDLILNKVSNAFLHNQEEFEFFDVIDRRDLNLLLAEQNLNLSGALDESTAPEIGKLVGVDLLLVGTILLSQVDRQLLLPYLNEYNREIVASREKYEDDKGKERFRDIKEKVTAVVQINEKLSNAMFHVTYKVIDVSSGQVVYSGETKGQENWNYIWMTSFTGDKRALPSGLPIVEVPFPAEIFLLETAVNVAAQNLFFDIKKYVSKYENKSRIK
;
A
#
# COMPACT_ATOMS: atom_id res chain seq x y z
N MET A 1 -4.48 -6.45 -26.09
CA MET A 1 -3.44 -6.92 -27.03
C MET A 1 -2.25 -7.45 -26.22
N LYS A 2 -1.76 -8.63 -26.62
CA LYS A 2 -0.48 -9.34 -26.30
C LYS A 2 0.72 -8.39 -26.03
N SER A 3 1.78 -8.62 -25.25
CA SER A 3 2.48 -9.74 -24.54
C SER A 3 3.48 -9.07 -23.54
N CYS A 4 4.10 -9.64 -22.49
CA CYS A 4 5.03 -10.78 -22.35
C CYS A 4 5.28 -11.05 -20.83
N PHE A 5 5.13 -12.28 -20.31
CA PHE A 5 6.17 -13.25 -19.85
C PHE A 5 7.15 -12.74 -18.76
N VAL A 6 7.13 -13.19 -17.48
CA VAL A 6 7.44 -14.50 -16.85
C VAL A 6 8.92 -14.91 -16.89
N ILE A 7 9.56 -14.98 -15.71
CA ILE A 7 10.55 -16.02 -15.32
C ILE A 7 10.28 -16.42 -13.84
N ILE A 8 10.37 -17.73 -13.58
CA ILE A 8 10.01 -18.49 -12.36
C ILE A 8 11.28 -19.10 -11.74
N ALA A 9 11.16 -19.51 -10.47
CA ALA A 9 11.89 -20.58 -9.77
C ALA A 9 13.20 -20.15 -9.09
N ASN A 10 13.64 -20.69 -7.96
CA ASN A 10 13.17 -21.62 -6.91
C ASN A 10 14.36 -21.67 -5.92
N ILE A 11 14.15 -21.96 -4.64
CA ILE A 11 14.92 -22.95 -3.85
C ILE A 11 14.22 -23.08 -2.48
N THR A 12 13.72 -24.29 -2.22
CA THR A 12 13.29 -24.80 -0.92
C THR A 12 14.33 -25.77 -0.36
N ASP A 13 14.33 -25.84 0.97
CA ASP A 13 14.80 -26.92 1.85
C ASP A 13 16.30 -27.16 2.06
N LYS A 14 16.70 -27.05 3.33
CA LYS A 14 17.38 -28.14 4.06
C LYS A 14 17.23 -27.95 5.58
N GLN A 15 16.44 -28.84 6.20
CA GLN A 15 16.55 -29.23 7.60
C GLN A 15 17.80 -30.10 7.81
N THR A 16 18.48 -29.95 8.96
CA THR A 16 19.18 -31.07 9.64
C THR A 16 19.30 -30.83 11.15
N ASN A 17 18.90 -31.86 11.90
CA ASN A 17 19.04 -32.06 13.35
C ASN A 17 20.50 -32.28 13.79
N TRP A 18 20.84 -31.92 15.03
CA TRP A 18 21.56 -32.83 15.95
C TRP A 18 21.34 -32.46 17.43
N LYS A 19 21.11 -33.49 18.26
CA LYS A 19 21.06 -33.52 19.73
C LYS A 19 22.29 -34.29 20.24
N THR A 20 22.88 -33.86 21.37
CA THR A 20 23.54 -34.60 22.50
C THR A 20 24.49 -33.61 23.21
N GLN A 21 24.22 -33.06 24.40
CA GLN A 21 24.25 -33.62 25.77
C GLN A 21 25.66 -34.00 26.27
N VAL A 22 26.21 -33.21 27.21
CA VAL A 22 27.12 -33.63 28.30
C VAL A 22 26.80 -32.77 29.53
N ASP A 23 26.57 -33.45 30.66
CA ASP A 23 26.22 -32.93 31.98
C ASP A 23 27.46 -32.46 32.79
N ASP A 24 27.29 -31.46 33.68
CA ASP A 24 27.89 -31.47 35.03
C ASP A 24 27.01 -30.63 36.00
N PRO A 25 26.70 -31.10 37.22
CA PRO A 25 25.67 -30.56 38.09
C PRO A 25 26.24 -29.75 39.26
N ARG A 26 25.46 -28.76 39.74
CA ARG A 26 25.31 -28.32 41.14
C ARG A 26 24.84 -26.85 41.17
N ALA A 27 23.56 -26.63 41.47
CA ALA A 27 23.10 -25.53 42.34
C ALA A 27 21.56 -25.56 42.48
N THR A 28 21.14 -26.22 43.55
CA THR A 28 19.90 -26.10 44.31
C THR A 28 19.17 -24.74 44.25
N LYS A 29 17.85 -24.74 44.00
CA LYS A 29 16.74 -24.49 44.97
C LYS A 29 15.46 -23.99 44.27
N ASN A 30 14.38 -24.76 44.48
CA ASN A 30 12.99 -24.34 44.72
C ASN A 30 12.45 -23.06 44.06
N ASN A 31 11.47 -23.20 43.16
CA ASN A 31 10.09 -22.91 43.56
C ASN A 31 9.03 -23.51 42.62
N LYS A 32 7.97 -24.06 43.23
CA LYS A 32 6.77 -24.61 42.62
C LYS A 32 5.91 -23.48 42.02
N LYS A 33 5.28 -23.74 40.87
CA LYS A 33 3.82 -23.65 40.66
C LYS A 33 3.43 -24.10 39.24
N SER A 34 2.48 -25.02 39.19
CA SER A 34 1.72 -25.43 37.99
C SER A 34 0.27 -24.87 38.12
N PRO A 35 -0.63 -25.09 37.15
CA PRO A 35 -1.33 -24.04 36.42
C PRO A 35 -2.80 -23.86 36.86
N ILE A 36 -3.39 -22.69 36.58
CA ILE A 36 -4.82 -22.46 36.79
C ILE A 36 -5.43 -21.87 35.51
N ASP A 37 -6.28 -22.70 34.90
CA ASP A 37 -7.39 -22.36 34.02
C ASP A 37 -8.26 -21.26 34.63
N MET A 38 -8.58 -20.20 33.89
CA MET A 38 -9.75 -19.36 34.21
C MET A 38 -10.37 -18.72 32.97
N ARG A 39 -11.40 -19.41 32.47
CA ARG A 39 -12.49 -18.85 31.68
C ARG A 39 -13.18 -17.76 32.50
N TYR A 40 -12.85 -16.49 32.31
CA TYR A 40 -13.68 -15.32 32.64
C TYR A 40 -13.03 -14.08 32.01
N PHE A 41 -13.42 -13.73 30.78
CA PHE A 41 -13.38 -12.34 30.30
C PHE A 41 -14.37 -12.23 29.14
N LEU A 42 -15.64 -12.16 29.52
CA LEU A 42 -16.75 -11.75 28.66
C LEU A 42 -17.27 -10.45 29.27
N LEU A 43 -17.64 -9.50 28.41
CA LEU A 43 -18.31 -8.22 28.69
C LEU A 43 -17.44 -7.07 29.22
N LEU A 44 -16.75 -6.41 28.28
CA LEU A 44 -16.60 -4.95 28.25
C LEU A 44 -15.96 -4.57 26.91
N PHE A 45 -16.80 -4.40 25.87
CA PHE A 45 -16.59 -3.58 24.66
C PHE A 45 -17.69 -3.93 23.63
N LEU A 46 -18.94 -3.66 23.98
CA LEU A 46 -20.04 -3.52 23.03
C LEU A 46 -20.67 -2.16 23.31
N LEU A 47 -20.94 -1.41 22.24
CA LEU A 47 -21.39 0.01 22.18
C LEU A 47 -20.27 1.05 22.17
N GLN A 48 -19.43 1.02 21.12
CA GLN A 48 -19.15 2.26 20.41
C GLN A 48 -20.14 2.34 19.24
N PHE A 49 -20.88 3.45 19.21
CA PHE A 49 -21.76 3.87 18.15
C PHE A 49 -21.07 3.70 16.79
N CYS A 50 -21.48 2.69 16.01
CA CYS A 50 -21.40 2.77 14.55
C CYS A 50 -22.39 3.85 14.12
N TYR A 51 -21.93 5.09 14.02
CA TYR A 51 -22.55 5.98 13.05
C TYR A 51 -22.24 5.38 11.68
N PRO A 52 -23.23 4.99 10.85
CA PRO A 52 -22.97 4.73 9.46
C PRO A 52 -22.52 6.07 8.86
N THR A 53 -21.21 6.25 8.69
CA THR A 53 -20.72 7.27 7.79
C THR A 53 -21.13 6.80 6.40
N ALA A 54 -22.22 7.37 5.88
CA ALA A 54 -22.59 7.20 4.49
C ALA A 54 -21.40 7.72 3.67
N HIS A 55 -20.58 6.80 3.16
CA HIS A 55 -19.53 7.15 2.22
C HIS A 55 -20.22 7.61 0.94
N ALA A 56 -20.23 8.92 0.70
CA ALA A 56 -20.88 9.53 -0.45
C ALA A 56 -20.11 9.32 -1.77
N GLN A 57 -19.15 8.40 -1.82
CA GLN A 57 -18.46 8.04 -3.06
C GLN A 57 -19.25 6.95 -3.80
N PRO A 58 -19.31 6.98 -5.14
CA PRO A 58 -19.80 5.85 -5.91
C PRO A 58 -18.93 4.64 -5.65
N ASN A 59 -19.47 3.71 -4.87
CA ASN A 59 -18.80 2.49 -4.46
C ASN A 59 -19.73 1.30 -4.72
N TYR A 60 -19.98 1.06 -6.01
CA TYR A 60 -20.68 -0.11 -6.48
C TYR A 60 -19.93 -0.70 -7.66
N ASP A 61 -19.84 -2.03 -7.69
CA ASP A 61 -19.22 -2.77 -8.78
C ASP A 61 -20.25 -3.73 -9.36
N VAL A 62 -20.31 -3.81 -10.69
CA VAL A 62 -21.05 -4.85 -11.39
C VAL A 62 -20.05 -5.92 -11.84
N GLU A 63 -20.17 -7.10 -11.25
CA GLU A 63 -19.21 -8.18 -11.45
C GLU A 63 -19.49 -9.00 -12.72
N SER A 64 -18.45 -9.65 -13.25
CA SER A 64 -18.58 -10.59 -14.37
C SER A 64 -18.14 -12.00 -13.94
N PHE A 65 -19.02 -12.99 -14.18
CA PHE A 65 -18.87 -14.36 -13.67
C PHE A 65 -18.49 -15.37 -14.75
N TYR A 66 -17.67 -14.97 -15.71
CA TYR A 66 -17.26 -15.84 -16.82
C TYR A 66 -16.08 -16.73 -16.46
N LEU A 67 -16.16 -18.01 -16.83
CA LEU A 67 -15.03 -18.94 -16.76
C LEU A 67 -14.37 -19.13 -18.13
N ASN A 68 -13.05 -19.37 -18.11
CA ASN A 68 -12.33 -19.83 -19.30
C ASN A 68 -12.84 -21.22 -19.72
N PRO A 69 -13.50 -21.37 -20.87
CA PRO A 69 -14.18 -22.61 -21.25
C PRO A 69 -13.22 -23.78 -21.51
N ASN A 70 -11.93 -23.51 -21.71
CA ASN A 70 -10.93 -24.49 -22.16
C ASN A 70 -10.20 -25.20 -21.01
N LEU A 71 -10.64 -25.04 -19.77
CA LEU A 71 -10.02 -25.75 -18.64
C LEU A 71 -10.44 -27.21 -18.61
N SER A 72 -9.51 -28.08 -18.19
CA SER A 72 -9.82 -29.50 -18.02
C SER A 72 -10.80 -29.72 -16.85
N PRO A 73 -11.64 -30.77 -16.87
CA PRO A 73 -12.56 -31.10 -15.77
C PRO A 73 -11.86 -31.18 -14.41
N ASN A 74 -10.61 -31.64 -14.38
CA ASN A 74 -9.80 -31.70 -13.17
C ASN A 74 -9.53 -30.33 -12.56
N LYS A 75 -9.25 -29.34 -13.39
CA LYS A 75 -8.90 -27.99 -12.94
C LYS A 75 -10.13 -27.28 -12.38
N TYR A 76 -11.28 -27.44 -13.02
CA TYR A 76 -12.56 -26.98 -12.48
C TYR A 76 -12.86 -27.64 -11.11
N LEU A 77 -12.80 -28.97 -11.02
CA LEU A 77 -13.07 -29.68 -9.75
C LEU A 77 -12.08 -29.32 -8.63
N LYS A 78 -10.80 -29.07 -8.95
CA LYS A 78 -9.81 -28.59 -7.97
C LYS A 78 -10.20 -27.22 -7.44
N THR A 79 -10.66 -26.33 -8.32
CA THR A 79 -11.11 -24.98 -7.96
C THR A 79 -12.40 -25.03 -7.15
N ALA A 80 -13.36 -25.86 -7.55
CA ALA A 80 -14.59 -26.10 -6.77
C ALA A 80 -14.28 -26.58 -5.35
N LYS A 81 -13.39 -27.57 -5.20
CA LYS A 81 -12.95 -28.05 -3.88
C LYS A 81 -12.29 -26.95 -3.04
N LYS A 82 -11.47 -26.10 -3.66
CA LYS A 82 -10.84 -24.96 -2.96
C LYS A 82 -11.89 -23.95 -2.50
N SER A 83 -12.88 -23.66 -3.34
CA SER A 83 -13.94 -22.68 -3.06
C SER A 83 -14.86 -23.17 -1.95
N ILE A 84 -15.24 -24.45 -1.94
CA ILE A 84 -15.98 -25.08 -0.82
C ILE A 84 -15.23 -24.93 0.50
N LYS A 85 -13.90 -25.19 0.51
CA LYS A 85 -13.09 -25.00 1.71
C LYS A 85 -13.00 -23.55 2.19
N ALA A 86 -13.27 -22.61 1.30
CA ALA A 86 -13.30 -21.18 1.59
C ALA A 86 -14.73 -20.66 1.82
N ASN A 87 -15.74 -21.54 1.88
CA ASN A 87 -17.17 -21.19 1.96
C ASN A 87 -17.71 -20.34 0.80
N ASP A 88 -17.03 -20.36 -0.35
CA ASP A 88 -17.47 -19.72 -1.58
C ASP A 88 -18.23 -20.75 -2.44
N PHE A 89 -19.51 -20.93 -2.09
CA PHE A 89 -20.35 -21.97 -2.69
C PHE A 89 -20.83 -21.61 -4.09
N ASN A 90 -21.08 -20.33 -4.40
CA ASN A 90 -21.44 -19.91 -5.75
C ASN A 90 -20.31 -20.23 -6.75
N LYS A 91 -19.06 -19.88 -6.43
CA LYS A 91 -17.90 -20.23 -7.27
C LYS A 91 -17.67 -21.73 -7.34
N ALA A 92 -17.96 -22.46 -6.27
CA ALA A 92 -17.91 -23.92 -6.28
C ALA A 92 -18.92 -24.53 -7.25
N LEU A 93 -20.17 -24.06 -7.23
CA LEU A 93 -21.25 -24.50 -8.12
C LEU A 93 -20.96 -24.12 -9.57
N LEU A 94 -20.43 -22.92 -9.82
CA LEU A 94 -19.96 -22.50 -11.14
C LEU A 94 -18.89 -23.44 -11.70
N ASN A 95 -17.86 -23.75 -10.92
CA ASN A 95 -16.82 -24.69 -11.37
C ASN A 95 -17.34 -26.13 -11.49
N ALA A 96 -18.23 -26.58 -10.59
CA ALA A 96 -18.84 -27.91 -10.69
C ALA A 96 -19.70 -28.05 -11.95
N THR A 97 -20.46 -27.02 -12.29
CA THR A 97 -21.28 -26.95 -13.51
C THR A 97 -20.43 -27.08 -14.77
N TYR A 98 -19.37 -26.28 -14.88
CA TYR A 98 -18.48 -26.35 -16.04
C TYR A 98 -17.70 -27.68 -16.08
N ALA A 99 -17.31 -28.24 -14.93
CA ALA A 99 -16.74 -29.59 -14.88
C ALA A 99 -17.71 -30.64 -15.41
N LEU A 100 -18.99 -30.56 -15.03
CA LEU A 100 -20.04 -31.49 -15.49
C LEU A 100 -20.25 -31.38 -17.00
N ARG A 101 -20.20 -30.16 -17.55
CA ARG A 101 -20.36 -29.88 -18.99
C ARG A 101 -19.28 -30.54 -19.86
N VAL A 102 -18.04 -30.61 -19.38
CA VAL A 102 -16.89 -31.09 -20.17
C VAL A 102 -16.34 -32.45 -19.74
N ALA A 103 -16.87 -33.06 -18.67
CA ALA A 103 -16.33 -34.31 -18.15
C ALA A 103 -16.84 -35.54 -18.93
N GLU A 104 -15.90 -36.29 -19.51
CA GLU A 104 -16.20 -37.61 -20.12
C GLU A 104 -15.99 -38.76 -19.12
N LYS A 105 -15.02 -38.60 -18.20
CA LYS A 105 -14.66 -39.65 -17.24
C LYS A 105 -15.71 -39.74 -16.12
N LYS A 106 -16.29 -40.92 -15.93
CA LYS A 106 -17.25 -41.26 -14.85
C LYS A 106 -16.84 -40.73 -13.46
N SER A 107 -15.56 -40.85 -13.09
CA SER A 107 -15.07 -40.38 -11.78
C SER A 107 -15.11 -38.85 -11.60
N LYS A 108 -15.12 -38.08 -12.68
CA LYS A 108 -15.19 -36.60 -12.67
C LYS A 108 -16.63 -36.13 -12.68
N ILE A 109 -17.48 -36.77 -13.49
CA ILE A 109 -18.93 -36.56 -13.50
C ILE A 109 -19.49 -36.76 -12.09
N ILE A 110 -19.20 -37.90 -11.44
CA ILE A 110 -19.65 -38.20 -10.06
C ILE A 110 -19.22 -37.10 -9.07
N LYS A 111 -18.01 -36.56 -9.20
CA LYS A 111 -17.52 -35.49 -8.30
C LYS A 111 -18.28 -34.18 -8.49
N ALA A 112 -18.52 -33.78 -9.74
CA ALA A 112 -19.31 -32.59 -10.05
C ALA A 112 -20.76 -32.75 -9.56
N GLN A 113 -21.37 -33.90 -9.84
CA GLN A 113 -22.70 -34.29 -9.37
C GLN A 113 -22.83 -34.21 -7.84
N ASN A 114 -21.82 -34.68 -7.08
CA ASN A 114 -21.84 -34.60 -5.62
C ASN A 114 -21.80 -33.16 -5.11
N TYR A 115 -21.03 -32.28 -5.74
CA TYR A 115 -21.00 -30.86 -5.36
C TYR A 115 -22.36 -30.19 -5.61
N LEU A 116 -22.99 -30.45 -6.76
CA LEU A 116 -24.34 -29.94 -7.04
C LEU A 116 -25.35 -30.46 -6.02
N ARG A 117 -25.35 -31.77 -5.75
CA ARG A 117 -26.26 -32.39 -4.77
C ARG A 117 -26.15 -31.78 -3.38
N GLN A 118 -24.91 -31.51 -2.95
CA GLN A 118 -24.65 -31.09 -1.58
C GLN A 118 -24.93 -29.61 -1.36
N TYR A 119 -24.64 -28.74 -2.35
CA TYR A 119 -24.59 -27.30 -2.12
C TYR A 119 -25.61 -26.49 -2.91
N TYR A 120 -26.22 -27.04 -3.97
CA TYR A 120 -27.05 -26.23 -4.90
C TYR A 120 -28.26 -25.60 -4.21
N VAL A 121 -29.11 -26.40 -3.56
CA VAL A 121 -30.38 -25.93 -2.99
C VAL A 121 -30.14 -24.86 -1.92
N GLU A 122 -29.28 -25.16 -0.94
CA GLU A 122 -28.97 -24.24 0.16
C GLU A 122 -28.34 -22.93 -0.34
N THR A 123 -27.47 -22.99 -1.36
CA THR A 123 -26.85 -21.79 -1.92
C THR A 123 -27.88 -20.91 -2.65
N ILE A 124 -28.77 -21.52 -3.44
CA ILE A 124 -29.85 -20.78 -4.12
C ILE A 124 -30.77 -20.13 -3.09
N GLU A 125 -31.21 -20.86 -2.07
CA GLU A 125 -32.08 -20.34 -1.02
C GLU A 125 -31.42 -19.24 -0.19
N ALA A 126 -30.11 -19.34 0.09
CA ALA A 126 -29.35 -18.29 0.74
C ALA A 126 -29.32 -17.01 -0.11
N ASN A 127 -28.96 -17.11 -1.39
CA ASN A 127 -28.91 -15.96 -2.30
C ASN A 127 -30.30 -15.32 -2.48
N VAL A 128 -31.36 -16.12 -2.65
CA VAL A 128 -32.73 -15.59 -2.78
C VAL A 128 -33.19 -14.86 -1.53
N ARG A 129 -32.85 -15.38 -0.33
CA ARG A 129 -33.12 -14.67 0.93
C ARG A 129 -32.40 -13.33 1.01
N GLU A 130 -31.11 -13.31 0.65
CA GLU A 130 -30.32 -12.06 0.61
C GLU A 130 -30.93 -11.06 -0.39
N ILE A 131 -31.28 -11.50 -1.59
CA ILE A 131 -31.93 -10.65 -2.60
C ILE A 131 -33.24 -10.05 -2.05
N ASN A 132 -34.08 -10.84 -1.39
CA ASN A 132 -35.36 -10.36 -0.89
C ASN A 132 -35.19 -9.33 0.23
N ASP A 133 -34.23 -9.55 1.14
CA ASP A 133 -33.86 -8.57 2.17
C ASP A 133 -33.36 -7.25 1.55
N LEU A 134 -32.44 -7.34 0.59
CA LEU A 134 -31.93 -6.17 -0.14
C LEU A 134 -33.03 -5.43 -0.91
N LYS A 135 -33.99 -6.13 -1.51
CA LYS A 135 -35.16 -5.52 -2.18
C LYS A 135 -36.04 -4.72 -1.22
N GLN A 136 -36.25 -5.22 -0.01
CA GLN A 136 -36.98 -4.47 1.02
C GLN A 136 -36.23 -3.20 1.42
N GLN A 137 -34.90 -3.27 1.52
CA GLN A 137 -34.06 -2.12 1.87
C GLN A 137 -33.93 -1.09 0.73
N THR A 138 -34.24 -1.47 -0.51
CA THR A 138 -34.11 -0.62 -1.71
C THR A 138 -35.46 -0.21 -2.31
N THR A 139 -36.57 -0.42 -1.58
CA THR A 139 -37.93 -0.05 -2.03
C THR A 139 -38.06 1.45 -2.33
N ARG A 140 -37.28 2.29 -1.65
CA ARG A 140 -37.13 3.72 -1.95
C ARG A 140 -35.66 4.09 -2.01
N PHE A 141 -35.34 5.02 -2.89
CA PHE A 141 -34.03 5.66 -2.91
C PHE A 141 -33.84 6.51 -1.64
N LEU A 142 -32.73 6.29 -0.93
CA LEU A 142 -32.38 7.05 0.27
C LEU A 142 -31.08 7.82 0.08
N ASN A 143 -30.05 7.13 -0.41
CA ASN A 143 -28.71 7.64 -0.57
C ASN A 143 -27.90 6.67 -1.45
N ASP A 144 -26.60 6.92 -1.52
CA ASP A 144 -25.61 6.12 -2.25
C ASP A 144 -25.61 4.63 -1.87
N GLU A 145 -25.97 4.27 -0.63
CA GLU A 145 -26.09 2.89 -0.16
C GLU A 145 -27.19 2.12 -0.91
N THR A 146 -28.25 2.82 -1.34
CA THR A 146 -29.31 2.21 -2.17
C THR A 146 -28.74 1.73 -3.51
N VAL A 147 -27.78 2.44 -4.10
CA VAL A 147 -27.10 2.03 -5.34
C VAL A 147 -26.26 0.79 -5.09
N THR A 148 -25.42 0.78 -4.04
CA THR A 148 -24.58 -0.37 -3.69
C THR A 148 -25.42 -1.63 -3.44
N LYS A 149 -26.54 -1.51 -2.73
CA LYS A 149 -27.47 -2.63 -2.51
C LYS A 149 -28.13 -3.10 -3.79
N SER A 150 -28.49 -2.19 -4.69
CA SER A 150 -29.06 -2.52 -6.00
C SER A 150 -28.06 -3.26 -6.89
N ALA A 151 -26.79 -2.84 -6.88
CA ALA A 151 -25.72 -3.53 -7.60
C ALA A 151 -25.47 -4.93 -7.02
N ARG A 152 -25.54 -5.09 -5.70
CA ARG A 152 -25.45 -6.42 -5.06
C ARG A 152 -26.57 -7.35 -5.49
N ILE A 153 -27.82 -6.87 -5.60
CA ILE A 153 -28.94 -7.65 -6.13
C ILE A 153 -28.63 -8.14 -7.55
N LEU A 154 -28.19 -7.24 -8.43
CA LEU A 154 -27.81 -7.58 -9.80
C LEU A 154 -26.68 -8.63 -9.82
N ASN A 155 -25.62 -8.44 -9.03
CA ASN A 155 -24.51 -9.38 -8.95
C ASN A 155 -24.93 -10.77 -8.48
N LEU A 156 -25.82 -10.87 -7.48
CA LEU A 156 -26.35 -12.16 -7.04
C LEU A 156 -27.11 -12.87 -8.16
N TYR A 157 -27.95 -12.17 -8.90
CA TYR A 157 -28.63 -12.75 -10.05
C TYR A 157 -27.68 -13.17 -11.18
N LEU A 158 -26.69 -12.34 -11.50
CA LEU A 158 -25.64 -12.67 -12.49
C LEU A 158 -24.84 -13.90 -12.06
N GLU A 159 -24.44 -13.96 -10.79
CA GLU A 159 -23.68 -15.06 -10.23
C GLU A 159 -24.48 -16.37 -10.24
N MET A 160 -25.73 -16.34 -9.79
CA MET A 160 -26.63 -17.50 -9.85
C MET A 160 -26.84 -17.97 -11.29
N ASN A 161 -27.11 -17.04 -12.21
CA ASN A 161 -27.35 -17.37 -13.61
C ASN A 161 -26.09 -17.91 -14.32
N SER A 162 -24.89 -17.56 -13.84
CA SER A 162 -23.62 -18.05 -14.37
C SER A 162 -23.48 -19.58 -14.31
N TYR A 163 -24.15 -20.23 -13.36
CA TYR A 163 -24.20 -21.68 -13.24
C TYR A 163 -25.58 -22.27 -13.55
N CYS A 164 -26.68 -21.61 -13.19
CA CYS A 164 -28.03 -22.10 -13.54
C CYS A 164 -28.28 -22.10 -15.05
N GLY A 165 -27.81 -21.07 -15.78
CA GLY A 165 -27.93 -20.99 -17.24
C GLY A 165 -27.29 -22.20 -17.93
N PRO A 166 -25.98 -22.46 -17.75
CA PRO A 166 -25.36 -23.65 -18.32
C PRO A 166 -25.95 -24.98 -17.83
N LEU A 167 -26.36 -25.09 -16.56
CA LEU A 167 -27.02 -26.30 -16.05
C LEU A 167 -28.34 -26.57 -16.78
N SER A 168 -29.14 -25.55 -17.06
CA SER A 168 -30.43 -25.69 -17.77
C SER A 168 -30.28 -26.22 -19.20
N GLN A 169 -29.09 -26.10 -19.79
CA GLN A 169 -28.78 -26.56 -21.14
C GLN A 169 -28.20 -27.99 -21.17
N LEU A 170 -27.89 -28.58 -20.03
CA LEU A 170 -27.39 -29.95 -19.97
C LEU A 170 -28.52 -30.95 -20.24
N ARG A 171 -28.18 -32.05 -20.93
CA ARG A 171 -29.11 -33.17 -21.16
C ARG A 171 -29.46 -33.85 -19.83
N GLU A 172 -30.66 -34.42 -19.72
CA GLU A 172 -31.16 -35.10 -18.50
C GLU A 172 -30.18 -36.16 -17.97
N ASN A 173 -29.49 -36.87 -18.86
CA ASN A 173 -28.50 -37.89 -18.48
C ASN A 173 -27.28 -37.33 -17.73
N ALA A 174 -27.02 -36.02 -17.75
CA ALA A 174 -25.99 -35.40 -16.94
C ALA A 174 -26.33 -35.41 -15.44
N PHE A 175 -27.62 -35.55 -15.10
CA PHE A 175 -28.14 -35.55 -13.72
C PHE A 175 -28.45 -36.95 -13.20
N THR A 176 -28.39 -37.97 -14.06
CA THR A 176 -28.64 -39.35 -13.65
C THR A 176 -27.45 -39.90 -12.86
N PRO A 177 -27.71 -40.63 -11.75
CA PRO A 177 -26.64 -41.14 -10.91
C PRO A 177 -25.89 -42.27 -11.62
N LEU A 178 -24.56 -42.13 -11.77
CA LEU A 178 -23.72 -43.16 -12.41
C LEU A 178 -23.38 -44.33 -11.48
N ARG A 179 -23.67 -44.23 -10.17
CA ARG A 179 -23.50 -45.32 -9.18
C ARG A 179 -24.88 -45.68 -8.62
N LYS A 180 -25.17 -46.98 -8.50
CA LYS A 180 -26.45 -47.48 -7.95
C LYS A 180 -26.78 -46.95 -6.56
N LYS A 181 -25.77 -46.61 -5.75
CA LYS A 181 -25.92 -46.09 -4.39
C LYS A 181 -26.15 -44.57 -4.32
N ASP A 182 -25.97 -43.85 -5.43
CA ASP A 182 -26.15 -42.41 -5.44
C ASP A 182 -27.62 -42.11 -5.73
N LEU A 183 -28.20 -41.17 -4.98
CA LEU A 183 -29.58 -40.70 -5.23
C LEU A 183 -29.65 -39.96 -6.59
N PRO A 184 -30.82 -39.83 -7.22
CA PRO A 184 -30.99 -38.92 -8.36
C PRO A 184 -30.68 -37.47 -7.98
N ILE A 185 -30.13 -36.67 -8.89
CA ILE A 185 -30.01 -35.22 -8.66
C ILE A 185 -31.32 -34.59 -9.13
N ILE A 186 -32.10 -34.06 -8.20
CA ILE A 186 -33.34 -33.33 -8.49
C ILE A 186 -33.04 -31.87 -8.23
N LEU A 187 -32.82 -31.11 -9.30
CA LEU A 187 -32.60 -29.66 -9.22
C LEU A 187 -33.80 -28.96 -9.86
N ASN A 188 -34.38 -28.00 -9.13
CA ASN A 188 -35.24 -27.01 -9.76
C ASN A 188 -34.34 -25.92 -10.35
N ILE A 189 -34.02 -26.03 -11.64
CA ILE A 189 -33.12 -25.09 -12.32
C ILE A 189 -33.95 -23.95 -12.89
N GLN A 190 -33.89 -22.80 -12.23
CA GLN A 190 -34.43 -21.55 -12.74
C GLN A 190 -33.31 -20.72 -13.39
N THR A 191 -33.60 -20.15 -14.55
CA THR A 191 -32.74 -19.11 -15.17
C THR A 191 -33.21 -17.74 -14.73
N TYR A 192 -32.29 -16.80 -14.53
CA TYR A 192 -32.59 -15.48 -13.95
C TYR A 192 -32.55 -14.34 -14.98
N ALA A 193 -32.76 -14.62 -16.26
CA ALA A 193 -32.58 -13.61 -17.33
C ALA A 193 -33.51 -12.39 -17.18
N ASN A 194 -34.77 -12.63 -16.80
CA ASN A 194 -35.75 -11.56 -16.59
C ASN A 194 -35.42 -10.75 -15.33
N GLU A 195 -35.02 -11.45 -14.26
CA GLU A 195 -34.63 -10.85 -12.99
C GLU A 195 -33.35 -10.01 -13.12
N ILE A 196 -32.38 -10.46 -13.92
CA ILE A 196 -31.19 -9.68 -14.29
C ILE A 196 -31.62 -8.40 -14.99
N SER A 197 -32.49 -8.50 -15.99
CA SER A 197 -32.96 -7.33 -16.75
C SER A 197 -33.70 -6.32 -15.85
N SER A 198 -34.58 -6.81 -14.97
CA SER A 198 -35.29 -5.98 -14.00
C SER A 198 -34.36 -5.35 -12.95
N ALA A 199 -33.39 -6.11 -12.43
CA ALA A 199 -32.40 -5.60 -11.48
C ALA A 199 -31.48 -4.56 -12.13
N GLN A 200 -31.10 -4.75 -13.39
CA GLN A 200 -30.31 -3.77 -14.15
C GLN A 200 -31.07 -2.45 -14.33
N ASN A 201 -32.35 -2.50 -14.69
CA ASN A 201 -33.17 -1.29 -14.82
C ASN A 201 -33.28 -0.56 -13.47
N SER A 202 -33.56 -1.31 -12.39
CA SER A 202 -33.66 -0.74 -11.05
C SER A 202 -32.33 -0.10 -10.59
N LEU A 203 -31.19 -0.72 -10.92
CA LEU A 203 -29.87 -0.16 -10.66
C LEU A 203 -29.66 1.15 -11.43
N ASN A 204 -29.99 1.17 -12.73
CA ASN A 204 -29.85 2.37 -13.56
C ASN A 204 -30.70 3.54 -13.03
N GLU A 205 -31.95 3.28 -12.63
CA GLU A 205 -32.81 4.29 -11.99
C GLU A 205 -32.18 4.82 -10.69
N ASN A 206 -31.63 3.95 -9.86
CA ASN A 206 -30.98 4.37 -8.61
C ASN A 206 -29.67 5.14 -8.86
N ILE A 207 -28.93 4.84 -9.92
CA ILE A 207 -27.76 5.61 -10.36
C ILE A 207 -28.17 7.04 -10.76
N GLU A 208 -29.24 7.19 -11.55
CA GLU A 208 -29.76 8.50 -11.93
C GLU A 208 -30.22 9.31 -10.71
N LEU A 209 -30.89 8.67 -9.76
CA LEU A 209 -31.31 9.30 -8.50
C LEU A 209 -30.12 9.71 -7.62
N ALA A 210 -29.05 8.90 -7.57
CA ALA A 210 -27.82 9.27 -6.86
C ALA A 210 -27.11 10.44 -7.52
N ALA A 211 -27.02 10.46 -8.86
CA ALA A 211 -26.47 11.60 -9.58
C ALA A 211 -27.26 12.89 -9.28
N LYS A 212 -28.59 12.81 -9.32
CA LYS A 212 -29.48 13.93 -8.97
C LYS A 212 -29.28 14.42 -7.54
N MET A 213 -29.32 13.51 -6.56
CA MET A 213 -29.15 13.84 -5.15
C MET A 213 -27.81 14.55 -4.90
N ASN A 214 -26.72 14.01 -5.46
CA ASN A 214 -25.39 14.58 -5.28
C ASN A 214 -25.28 15.95 -5.97
N TYR A 215 -25.87 16.14 -7.15
CA TYR A 215 -25.93 17.45 -7.80
C TYR A 215 -26.68 18.50 -6.97
N GLU A 216 -27.82 18.12 -6.38
CA GLU A 216 -28.63 19.00 -5.53
C GLU A 216 -27.87 19.39 -4.26
N LYS A 217 -27.21 18.44 -3.59
CA LYS A 217 -26.32 18.71 -2.45
C LYS A 217 -25.13 19.61 -2.81
N GLY A 218 -24.51 19.39 -3.98
CA GLY A 218 -23.45 20.24 -4.50
C GLY A 218 -23.92 21.68 -4.68
N THR A 219 -25.14 21.86 -5.18
CA THR A 219 -25.77 23.17 -5.38
C THR A 219 -26.08 23.86 -4.05
N GLU A 220 -26.62 23.13 -3.07
CA GLU A 220 -26.86 23.64 -1.72
C GLU A 220 -25.55 24.13 -1.08
N MET A 221 -24.52 23.28 -1.08
CA MET A 221 -23.21 23.57 -0.49
C MET A 221 -22.45 24.68 -1.20
N ALA A 222 -22.69 24.90 -2.50
CA ALA A 222 -22.01 25.93 -3.29
C ALA A 222 -22.28 27.36 -2.80
N HIS A 223 -23.37 27.58 -2.05
CA HIS A 223 -23.68 28.88 -1.43
C HIS A 223 -22.72 29.23 -0.28
N ASN A 224 -21.96 28.26 0.23
CA ASN A 224 -20.98 28.51 1.28
C ASN A 224 -19.70 29.14 0.69
N GLU A 225 -19.42 30.38 1.09
CA GLU A 225 -18.28 31.12 0.55
C GLU A 225 -16.91 30.61 1.03
N THR A 226 -16.89 29.83 2.12
CA THR A 226 -15.65 29.27 2.69
C THR A 226 -15.01 28.25 1.74
N LYS A 227 -13.67 28.16 1.76
CA LYS A 227 -12.95 27.14 0.97
C LYS A 227 -13.41 25.72 1.30
N THR A 228 -13.64 25.42 2.58
CA THR A 228 -14.14 24.11 3.01
C THR A 228 -15.51 23.79 2.44
N GLY A 229 -16.42 24.77 2.39
CA GLY A 229 -17.75 24.60 1.77
C GLY A 229 -17.65 24.35 0.26
N LYS A 230 -16.79 25.13 -0.43
CA LYS A 230 -16.52 24.94 -1.86
C LYS A 230 -15.87 23.59 -2.16
N MET A 231 -14.99 23.08 -1.30
CA MET A 231 -14.43 21.72 -1.41
C MET A 231 -15.54 20.67 -1.33
N GLN A 232 -16.45 20.80 -0.36
CA GLN A 232 -17.59 19.87 -0.21
C GLN A 232 -18.51 19.92 -1.42
N ALA A 233 -18.88 21.11 -1.88
CA ALA A 233 -19.68 21.30 -3.08
C ALA A 233 -19.03 20.66 -4.31
N ALA A 234 -17.73 20.89 -4.53
CA ALA A 234 -16.99 20.29 -5.63
C ALA A 234 -17.01 18.75 -5.59
N ARG A 235 -16.84 18.14 -4.40
CA ARG A 235 -16.92 16.68 -4.24
C ARG A 235 -18.29 16.13 -4.63
N TYR A 236 -19.36 16.79 -4.21
CA TYR A 236 -20.73 16.39 -4.56
C TYR A 236 -20.98 16.44 -6.07
N TYR A 237 -20.52 17.50 -6.75
CA TYR A 237 -20.60 17.56 -8.21
C TYR A 237 -19.77 16.48 -8.90
N LYS A 238 -18.57 16.18 -8.37
CA LYS A 238 -17.74 15.09 -8.86
C LYS A 238 -18.46 13.74 -8.74
N TRP A 239 -19.07 13.45 -7.59
CA TRP A 239 -19.85 12.22 -7.40
C TRP A 239 -21.04 12.13 -8.34
N ALA A 240 -21.74 13.25 -8.59
CA ALA A 240 -22.83 13.27 -9.55
C ALA A 240 -22.37 12.85 -10.97
N ASP A 241 -21.22 13.35 -11.42
CA ASP A 241 -20.62 12.98 -12.70
C ASP A 241 -20.05 11.55 -12.70
N GLU A 242 -19.48 11.07 -11.59
CA GLU A 242 -19.00 9.68 -11.47
C GLU A 242 -20.15 8.66 -11.48
N TYR A 243 -21.30 8.98 -10.88
CA TYR A 243 -22.50 8.14 -10.97
C TYR A 243 -23.05 8.09 -12.39
N LEU A 244 -23.22 9.26 -13.00
CA LEU A 244 -23.74 9.38 -14.37
C LEU A 244 -22.88 10.38 -15.16
N PRO A 245 -21.93 9.91 -15.98
CA PRO A 245 -21.05 10.78 -16.75
C PRO A 245 -21.84 11.75 -17.65
N GLY A 246 -21.52 13.04 -17.57
CA GLY A 246 -22.25 14.07 -18.31
C GLY A 246 -23.60 14.44 -17.68
N TYR A 247 -23.82 14.13 -16.40
CA TYR A 247 -25.01 14.59 -15.67
C TYR A 247 -25.02 16.12 -15.58
N ARG A 248 -25.82 16.76 -16.46
CA ARG A 248 -25.93 18.22 -16.55
C ARG A 248 -24.54 18.87 -16.75
N ASP A 249 -24.22 19.88 -15.96
CA ASP A 249 -22.94 20.59 -15.92
C ASP A 249 -22.08 20.18 -14.71
N ALA A 250 -22.36 19.02 -14.07
CA ALA A 250 -21.71 18.59 -12.83
C ALA A 250 -20.17 18.65 -12.91
N TYR A 251 -19.58 18.08 -13.97
CA TYR A 251 -18.13 18.12 -14.16
C TYR A 251 -17.58 19.55 -14.29
N ALA A 252 -18.28 20.44 -15.00
CA ALA A 252 -17.87 21.84 -15.15
C ALA A 252 -17.93 22.59 -13.81
N GLN A 253 -18.97 22.34 -13.00
CA GLN A 253 -19.09 22.92 -11.66
C GLN A 253 -18.02 22.39 -10.71
N TYR A 254 -17.71 21.09 -10.78
CA TYR A 254 -16.58 20.50 -10.06
C TYR A 254 -15.27 21.22 -10.39
N LEU A 255 -14.95 21.42 -11.68
CA LEU A 255 -13.71 22.10 -12.07
C LEU A 255 -13.66 23.56 -11.59
N SER A 256 -14.77 24.28 -11.73
CA SER A 256 -14.90 25.68 -11.28
C SER A 256 -14.68 25.79 -9.77
N LEU A 257 -15.40 24.99 -8.99
CA LEU A 257 -15.31 25.00 -7.53
C LEU A 257 -13.96 24.45 -7.05
N LYS A 258 -13.40 23.42 -7.69
CA LYS A 258 -12.06 22.92 -7.39
C LYS A 258 -11.05 24.04 -7.48
N LYS A 259 -11.04 24.83 -8.56
CA LYS A 259 -10.14 25.98 -8.71
C LYS A 259 -10.27 26.99 -7.55
N LEU A 260 -11.49 27.27 -7.09
CA LEU A 260 -11.74 28.21 -6.00
C LEU A 260 -11.44 27.63 -4.61
N ALA A 261 -11.59 26.32 -4.46
CA ALA A 261 -11.43 25.57 -3.22
C ALA A 261 -9.99 25.15 -2.97
N THR A 262 -9.17 25.00 -4.02
CA THR A 262 -7.76 24.62 -3.93
C THR A 262 -7.01 25.58 -2.99
N ILE A 263 -6.31 24.98 -2.03
CA ILE A 263 -5.39 25.68 -1.14
C ILE A 263 -4.02 25.71 -1.79
N ARG A 264 -3.48 26.91 -1.96
CA ARG A 264 -2.17 27.14 -2.58
C ARG A 264 -1.15 27.45 -1.50
N MET A 265 -0.09 26.65 -1.44
CA MET A 265 1.04 26.90 -0.54
C MET A 265 2.23 27.45 -1.34
N GLY A 266 2.68 28.65 -1.00
CA GLY A 266 3.93 29.19 -1.50
C GLY A 266 5.10 28.68 -0.67
N LEU A 267 6.17 28.24 -1.33
CA LEU A 267 7.41 27.87 -0.64
C LEU A 267 8.40 29.03 -0.68
N THR A 268 8.87 29.49 0.48
CA THR A 268 9.85 30.58 0.55
C THR A 268 11.26 30.09 0.87
N THR A 269 12.24 31.00 0.82
CA THR A 269 13.64 30.69 1.15
C THR A 269 13.79 30.22 2.60
N PHE A 270 14.60 29.19 2.79
CA PHE A 270 15.01 28.75 4.12
C PHE A 270 16.17 29.63 4.59
N LYS A 271 15.93 30.43 5.64
CA LYS A 271 16.94 31.33 6.20
C LYS A 271 18.12 30.52 6.71
N ASN A 272 19.33 30.89 6.28
CA ASN A 272 20.57 30.32 6.78
C ASN A 272 21.32 31.37 7.58
N ASN A 273 21.69 31.03 8.82
CA ASN A 273 22.50 31.91 9.66
C ASN A 273 23.98 31.94 9.23
N ASN A 274 24.41 31.03 8.34
CA ASN A 274 25.71 31.02 7.70
C ASN A 274 25.58 31.43 6.21
N PRO A 275 25.97 32.67 5.83
CA PRO A 275 25.76 33.18 4.47
C PRO A 275 26.59 32.47 3.39
N SER A 276 27.65 31.73 3.75
CA SER A 276 28.45 30.91 2.82
C SER A 276 27.73 29.65 2.32
N GLN A 277 26.52 29.36 2.82
CA GLN A 277 25.75 28.14 2.54
C GLN A 277 24.38 28.45 1.91
N GLY A 278 24.23 29.58 1.21
CA GLY A 278 22.97 29.98 0.56
C GLY A 278 22.40 28.92 -0.41
N GLU A 279 23.27 28.19 -1.10
CA GLU A 279 22.90 27.11 -2.03
C GLU A 279 22.14 25.95 -1.36
N ILE A 280 22.36 25.73 -0.06
CA ILE A 280 21.74 24.63 0.69
C ILE A 280 20.27 24.93 0.99
N GLY A 281 19.92 26.19 1.25
CA GLY A 281 18.54 26.63 1.45
C GLY A 281 17.69 26.44 0.19
N ASP A 282 18.29 26.69 -0.97
CA ASP A 282 17.66 26.47 -2.27
C ASP A 282 17.54 24.97 -2.60
N LEU A 283 18.53 24.17 -2.21
CA LEU A 283 18.50 22.73 -2.38
C LEU A 283 17.31 22.09 -1.65
N ILE A 284 17.13 22.35 -0.35
CA ILE A 284 16.00 21.78 0.40
C ILE A 284 14.66 22.21 -0.21
N LEU A 285 14.54 23.49 -0.60
CA LEU A 285 13.33 24.03 -1.21
C LEU A 285 12.97 23.28 -2.50
N ASN A 286 13.96 23.10 -3.39
CA ASN A 286 13.80 22.38 -4.65
C ASN A 286 13.42 20.92 -4.40
N LYS A 287 14.02 20.25 -3.41
CA LYS A 287 13.70 18.85 -3.08
C LYS A 287 12.27 18.70 -2.55
N VAL A 288 11.82 19.62 -1.69
CA VAL A 288 10.45 19.64 -1.18
C VAL A 288 9.45 19.93 -2.29
N SER A 289 9.70 20.96 -3.11
CA SER A 289 8.85 21.32 -4.26
C SER A 289 8.72 20.15 -5.24
N ASN A 290 9.84 19.51 -5.59
CA ASN A 290 9.83 18.31 -6.43
C ASN A 290 9.06 17.16 -5.79
N ALA A 291 9.17 16.94 -4.48
CA ALA A 291 8.40 15.90 -3.81
C ALA A 291 6.88 16.15 -3.93
N PHE A 292 6.41 17.39 -3.81
CA PHE A 292 5.01 17.73 -4.06
C PHE A 292 4.59 17.54 -5.51
N LEU A 293 5.40 17.98 -6.47
CA LEU A 293 5.12 17.82 -7.90
C LEU A 293 4.99 16.34 -8.30
N HIS A 294 5.87 15.47 -7.81
CA HIS A 294 5.82 14.03 -8.12
C HIS A 294 4.64 13.31 -7.47
N ASN A 295 4.04 13.89 -6.42
CA ASN A 295 2.93 13.29 -5.68
C ASN A 295 1.63 14.12 -5.81
N GLN A 296 1.51 14.96 -6.84
CA GLN A 296 0.37 15.89 -7.00
C GLN A 296 -0.98 15.16 -7.06
N GLU A 297 -1.02 13.97 -7.65
CA GLU A 297 -2.26 13.16 -7.76
C GLU A 297 -2.82 12.72 -6.41
N GLU A 298 -2.02 12.75 -5.34
CA GLU A 298 -2.47 12.43 -3.98
C GLU A 298 -3.30 13.57 -3.35
N PHE A 299 -3.29 14.75 -3.96
CA PHE A 299 -3.94 15.96 -3.46
C PHE A 299 -5.05 16.41 -4.40
N GLU A 300 -6.28 16.52 -3.88
CA GLU A 300 -7.42 16.92 -4.70
C GLU A 300 -7.63 18.45 -4.68
N PHE A 301 -7.42 19.08 -3.52
CA PHE A 301 -7.66 20.50 -3.28
C PHE A 301 -6.45 21.19 -2.63
N PHE A 302 -5.24 20.72 -2.91
CA PHE A 302 -4.01 21.34 -2.45
C PHE A 302 -3.00 21.42 -3.59
N ASP A 303 -2.30 22.55 -3.65
CA ASP A 303 -1.31 22.83 -4.68
C ASP A 303 -0.14 23.61 -4.08
N VAL A 304 1.05 23.40 -4.65
CA VAL A 304 2.29 24.03 -4.20
C VAL A 304 2.84 24.89 -5.32
N ILE A 305 3.02 26.18 -5.04
CA ILE A 305 3.61 27.11 -6.00
C ILE A 305 5.12 27.12 -5.82
N ASP A 306 5.83 26.74 -6.88
CA ASP A 306 7.30 26.73 -6.93
C ASP A 306 7.86 28.16 -6.91
N ARG A 307 9.07 28.33 -6.36
CA ARG A 307 9.76 29.62 -6.25
C ARG A 307 9.98 30.30 -7.61
N ARG A 308 10.12 29.55 -8.70
CA ARG A 308 10.25 30.12 -10.04
C ARG A 308 8.97 30.85 -10.46
N ASP A 309 7.81 30.26 -10.20
CA ASP A 309 6.52 30.89 -10.46
C ASP A 309 6.29 32.07 -9.50
N LEU A 310 6.73 31.95 -8.24
CA LEU A 310 6.76 33.07 -7.30
C LEU A 310 7.59 34.24 -7.83
N ASN A 311 8.82 33.99 -8.28
CA ASN A 311 9.73 35.01 -8.77
C ASN A 311 9.23 35.66 -10.07
N LEU A 312 8.59 34.88 -10.96
CA LEU A 312 7.96 35.42 -12.17
C LEU A 312 6.80 36.36 -11.81
N LEU A 313 5.90 35.93 -10.93
CA LEU A 313 4.78 36.76 -10.45
C LEU A 313 5.27 38.04 -9.74
N LEU A 314 6.36 37.95 -8.97
CA LEU A 314 6.96 39.10 -8.28
C LEU A 314 7.67 40.06 -9.25
N ALA A 315 8.36 39.53 -10.26
CA ALA A 315 9.00 40.34 -11.30
C ALA A 315 7.97 41.09 -12.17
N GLU A 316 6.85 40.45 -12.50
CA GLU A 316 5.72 41.09 -13.21
C GLU A 316 5.14 42.29 -12.45
N GLN A 317 5.22 42.27 -11.12
CA GLN A 317 4.78 43.36 -10.25
C GLN A 317 5.87 44.43 -9.99
N ASN A 318 7.01 44.38 -10.71
CA ASN A 318 8.18 45.26 -10.50
C ASN A 318 8.77 45.23 -9.08
N LEU A 319 8.59 44.12 -8.35
CA LEU A 319 9.12 43.95 -7.00
C LEU A 319 10.42 43.14 -7.05
N ASN A 320 11.57 43.83 -7.01
CA ASN A 320 12.86 43.19 -6.83
C ASN A 320 13.09 42.87 -5.35
N LEU A 321 12.58 41.72 -4.89
CA LEU A 321 12.78 41.23 -3.53
C LEU A 321 14.11 40.47 -3.42
N SER A 322 15.21 41.23 -3.41
CA SER A 322 16.54 40.69 -3.10
C SER A 322 16.71 40.51 -1.59
N GLY A 323 16.56 39.27 -1.11
CA GLY A 323 17.17 38.79 0.13
C GLY A 323 16.43 39.14 1.43
N ALA A 324 16.19 38.09 2.23
CA ALA A 324 15.62 38.12 3.59
C ALA A 324 14.12 38.43 3.68
N LEU A 325 13.32 37.41 3.37
CA LEU A 325 11.91 37.32 3.73
C LEU A 325 11.82 36.97 5.22
N ASP A 326 11.61 37.97 6.07
CA ASP A 326 11.34 37.75 7.50
C ASP A 326 9.85 37.42 7.73
N GLU A 327 9.56 36.70 8.82
CA GLU A 327 8.20 36.22 9.17
C GLU A 327 7.14 37.34 9.19
N SER A 328 7.54 38.58 9.48
CA SER A 328 6.70 39.77 9.47
C SER A 328 6.23 40.20 8.07
N THR A 329 6.99 39.90 7.03
CA THR A 329 6.71 40.29 5.63
C THR A 329 6.02 39.17 4.84
N ALA A 330 6.04 37.94 5.37
CA ALA A 330 5.47 36.77 4.72
C ALA A 330 4.00 36.96 4.31
N PRO A 331 3.08 37.45 5.17
CA PRO A 331 1.67 37.60 4.79
C PRO A 331 1.43 38.60 3.64
N GLU A 332 2.20 39.68 3.55
CA GLU A 332 2.08 40.67 2.47
C GLU A 332 2.47 40.05 1.12
N ILE A 333 3.52 39.25 1.12
CA ILE A 333 4.04 38.59 -0.07
C ILE A 333 3.14 37.43 -0.50
N GLY A 334 2.58 36.71 0.47
CA GLY A 334 1.57 35.69 0.17
C GLY A 334 0.36 36.26 -0.56
N LYS A 335 -0.10 37.46 -0.15
CA LYS A 335 -1.21 38.17 -0.82
C LYS A 335 -0.86 38.57 -2.24
N LEU A 336 0.36 39.07 -2.47
CA LEU A 336 0.85 39.48 -3.79
C LEU A 336 0.92 38.30 -4.77
N VAL A 337 1.31 37.13 -4.27
CA VAL A 337 1.42 35.89 -5.06
C VAL A 337 0.06 35.20 -5.23
N GLY A 338 -0.91 35.46 -4.34
CA GLY A 338 -2.20 34.77 -4.35
C GLY A 338 -2.13 33.35 -3.79
N VAL A 339 -1.30 33.13 -2.76
CA VAL A 339 -1.26 31.90 -1.98
C VAL A 339 -2.06 32.04 -0.68
N ASP A 340 -2.57 30.92 -0.20
CA ASP A 340 -3.30 30.86 1.08
C ASP A 340 -2.36 30.59 2.25
N LEU A 341 -1.33 29.78 2.00
CA LEU A 341 -0.37 29.33 2.99
C LEU A 341 1.05 29.66 2.53
N LEU A 342 1.93 29.93 3.49
CA LEU A 342 3.36 30.09 3.24
C LEU A 342 4.16 29.14 4.11
N LEU A 343 5.04 28.36 3.48
CA LEU A 343 6.04 27.56 4.18
C LEU A 343 7.34 28.35 4.30
N VAL A 344 7.65 28.79 5.52
CA VAL A 344 8.92 29.43 5.89
C VAL A 344 9.79 28.46 6.68
N GLY A 345 11.11 28.57 6.58
CA GLY A 345 11.99 27.74 7.38
C GLY A 345 13.34 28.37 7.70
N THR A 346 14.02 27.79 8.68
CA THR A 346 15.32 28.25 9.18
C THR A 346 16.25 27.05 9.37
N ILE A 347 17.41 27.09 8.73
CA ILE A 347 18.45 26.08 8.86
C ILE A 347 19.16 26.33 10.21
N LEU A 348 19.02 25.37 11.12
CA LEU A 348 19.65 25.41 12.44
C LEU A 348 21.06 24.81 12.39
N LEU A 349 21.25 23.73 11.62
CA LEU A 349 22.52 23.02 11.50
C LEU A 349 22.74 22.51 10.08
N SER A 350 23.96 22.68 9.58
CA SER A 350 24.42 22.15 8.30
C SER A 350 25.94 21.95 8.38
N GLN A 351 26.36 20.75 8.79
CA GLN A 351 27.78 20.45 9.04
C GLN A 351 28.14 19.01 8.67
N VAL A 352 29.44 18.79 8.44
CA VAL A 352 30.02 17.46 8.23
C VAL A 352 31.14 17.25 9.24
N ASP A 353 30.96 16.30 10.13
CA ASP A 353 31.93 15.92 11.15
C ASP A 353 32.76 14.72 10.66
N ARG A 354 34.08 14.87 10.61
CA ARG A 354 35.02 13.83 10.17
C ARG A 354 35.89 13.37 11.33
N GLN A 355 36.07 12.06 11.45
CA GLN A 355 36.84 11.45 12.54
C GLN A 355 37.72 10.32 12.00
N LEU A 356 38.97 10.30 12.44
CA LEU A 356 39.88 9.15 12.32
C LEU A 356 39.91 8.45 13.68
N LEU A 357 39.50 7.20 13.73
CA LEU A 357 39.53 6.41 14.97
C LEU A 357 40.93 5.87 15.24
N LEU A 358 41.20 5.57 16.51
CA LEU A 358 42.44 4.95 16.92
C LEU A 358 42.55 3.55 16.28
N PRO A 359 43.69 3.23 15.63
CA PRO A 359 43.90 1.90 15.07
C PRO A 359 43.83 0.81 16.14
N TYR A 360 43.31 -0.35 15.78
CA TYR A 360 43.21 -1.50 16.67
C TYR A 360 43.67 -2.78 15.99
N LEU A 361 44.11 -3.75 16.80
CA LEU A 361 44.50 -5.07 16.31
C LEU A 361 43.30 -6.01 16.31
N ASN A 362 43.12 -6.75 15.23
CA ASN A 362 42.09 -7.77 15.11
C ASN A 362 42.69 -9.10 14.64
N GLU A 363 42.30 -10.20 15.28
CA GLU A 363 42.76 -11.54 14.90
C GLU A 363 41.75 -12.22 13.99
N TYR A 364 42.22 -12.67 12.83
CA TYR A 364 41.47 -13.50 11.90
C TYR A 364 42.01 -14.92 11.89
N ASN A 365 41.13 -15.89 11.70
CA ASN A 365 41.52 -17.28 11.56
C ASN A 365 40.73 -17.96 10.42
N ARG A 366 41.37 -18.95 9.78
CA ARG A 366 40.75 -19.74 8.71
C ARG A 366 41.23 -21.17 8.78
N GLU A 367 40.32 -22.12 8.61
CA GLU A 367 40.69 -23.50 8.32
C GLU A 367 41.05 -23.63 6.84
N ILE A 368 42.26 -24.10 6.59
CA ILE A 368 42.77 -24.36 5.26
C ILE A 368 43.13 -25.83 5.12
N VAL A 369 43.19 -26.33 3.89
CA VAL A 369 43.81 -27.63 3.62
C VAL A 369 45.32 -27.43 3.58
N ALA A 370 46.01 -27.90 4.62
CA ALA A 370 47.46 -27.80 4.73
C ALA A 370 48.14 -28.85 3.85
N SER A 371 47.58 -30.06 3.78
CA SER A 371 48.09 -31.14 2.94
C SER A 371 46.98 -32.11 2.54
N ARG A 372 47.25 -32.94 1.53
CA ARG A 372 46.40 -34.08 1.16
C ARG A 372 47.15 -35.36 1.41
N GLU A 373 46.59 -36.21 2.24
CA GLU A 373 47.19 -37.51 2.55
C GLU A 373 46.54 -38.58 1.67
N LYS A 374 47.39 -39.34 0.99
CA LYS A 374 46.97 -40.48 0.17
C LYS A 374 46.69 -41.67 1.10
N TYR A 375 45.52 -42.27 0.95
CA TYR A 375 45.15 -43.48 1.66
C TYR A 375 44.44 -44.46 0.72
N GLU A 376 44.48 -45.74 1.05
CA GLU A 376 43.81 -46.80 0.29
C GLU A 376 42.49 -47.12 0.98
N ASP A 377 41.38 -47.14 0.24
CA ASP A 377 40.08 -47.54 0.79
C ASP A 377 39.98 -49.07 0.92
N ASP A 378 38.97 -49.56 1.66
CA ASP A 378 38.76 -51.00 1.93
C ASP A 378 38.58 -51.87 0.66
N LYS A 379 38.57 -51.26 -0.53
CA LYS A 379 38.49 -51.91 -1.84
C LYS A 379 39.78 -51.80 -2.66
N GLY A 380 40.87 -51.37 -2.03
CA GLY A 380 42.19 -51.25 -2.66
C GLY A 380 42.35 -50.05 -3.60
N LYS A 381 41.44 -49.07 -3.53
CA LYS A 381 41.46 -47.91 -4.44
C LYS A 381 42.06 -46.69 -3.75
N GLU A 382 42.98 -46.02 -4.45
CA GLU A 382 43.64 -44.83 -3.95
C GLU A 382 42.66 -43.65 -3.80
N ARG A 383 42.68 -43.04 -2.61
CA ARG A 383 41.89 -41.86 -2.23
C ARG A 383 42.80 -40.82 -1.58
N PHE A 384 42.30 -39.60 -1.50
CA PHE A 384 42.96 -38.50 -0.81
C PHE A 384 42.04 -37.97 0.28
N ARG A 385 42.57 -37.74 1.47
CA ARG A 385 41.90 -36.98 2.52
C ARG A 385 42.58 -35.63 2.71
N ASP A 386 41.78 -34.58 2.83
CA ASP A 386 42.29 -33.24 3.15
C ASP A 386 42.65 -33.19 4.64
N ILE A 387 43.90 -32.83 4.95
CA ILE A 387 44.35 -32.49 6.30
C ILE A 387 44.15 -30.99 6.48
N LYS A 388 43.26 -30.63 7.41
CA LYS A 388 42.94 -29.24 7.71
C LYS A 388 43.82 -28.68 8.82
N GLU A 389 44.26 -27.45 8.65
CA GLU A 389 44.99 -26.69 9.67
C GLU A 389 44.30 -25.35 9.88
N LYS A 390 44.26 -24.90 11.14
CA LYS A 390 43.77 -23.56 11.48
C LYS A 390 44.95 -22.60 11.41
N VAL A 391 44.89 -21.68 10.46
CA VAL A 391 45.87 -20.60 10.34
C VAL A 391 45.31 -19.30 10.88
N THR A 392 46.17 -18.47 11.46
CA THR A 392 45.80 -17.19 12.09
C THR A 392 46.61 -16.03 11.53
N ALA A 393 46.01 -14.84 11.53
CA ALA A 393 46.69 -13.58 11.24
C ALA A 393 46.16 -12.47 12.15
N VAL A 394 47.05 -11.64 12.67
CA VAL A 394 46.70 -10.43 13.41
C VAL A 394 46.88 -9.24 12.49
N VAL A 395 45.85 -8.42 12.35
CA VAL A 395 45.76 -7.32 11.39
C VAL A 395 45.59 -6.02 12.14
N GLN A 396 46.31 -4.97 11.74
CA GLN A 396 46.02 -3.60 12.16
C GLN A 396 44.88 -3.04 11.30
N ILE A 397 43.77 -2.73 11.96
CA ILE A 397 42.58 -2.11 11.37
C ILE A 397 42.59 -0.62 11.67
N ASN A 398 42.29 0.17 10.66
CA ASN A 398 42.07 1.60 10.74
C ASN A 398 40.64 1.88 10.31
N GLU A 399 40.03 2.91 10.89
CA GLU A 399 38.65 3.27 10.65
C GLU A 399 38.49 4.78 10.60
N LYS A 400 37.72 5.27 9.61
CA LYS A 400 37.36 6.66 9.46
C LYS A 400 35.85 6.79 9.32
N LEU A 401 35.30 7.78 10.01
CA LEU A 401 33.88 8.10 10.02
C LEU A 401 33.66 9.52 9.48
N SER A 402 32.61 9.72 8.70
CA SER A 402 32.11 11.03 8.30
C SER A 402 30.61 11.07 8.52
N ASN A 403 30.14 12.05 9.29
CA ASN A 403 28.73 12.24 9.60
C ASN A 403 28.28 13.62 9.12
N ALA A 404 27.38 13.66 8.14
CA ALA A 404 26.73 14.90 7.75
C ALA A 404 25.41 15.04 8.51
N MET A 405 25.19 16.20 9.11
CA MET A 405 23.96 16.54 9.81
C MET A 405 23.32 17.78 9.22
N PHE A 406 22.03 17.68 8.96
CA PHE A 406 21.20 18.79 8.53
C PHE A 406 19.96 18.88 9.42
N HIS A 407 19.72 20.04 10.02
CA HIS A 407 18.57 20.28 10.89
C HIS A 407 17.93 21.61 10.51
N VAL A 408 16.64 21.59 10.28
CA VAL A 408 15.86 22.75 9.87
C VAL A 408 14.55 22.79 10.65
N THR A 409 14.14 23.99 11.03
CA THR A 409 12.80 24.27 11.55
C THR A 409 11.96 24.93 10.48
N TYR A 410 10.65 24.75 10.55
CA TYR A 410 9.73 25.34 9.59
C TYR A 410 8.42 25.75 10.25
N LYS A 411 7.73 26.70 9.62
CA LYS A 411 6.41 27.20 10.00
C LYS A 411 5.55 27.33 8.74
N VAL A 412 4.27 27.01 8.88
CA VAL A 412 3.23 27.28 7.90
C VAL A 412 2.42 28.45 8.41
N ILE A 413 2.38 29.53 7.64
CA ILE A 413 1.69 30.77 7.98
C ILE A 413 0.44 30.88 7.12
N ASP A 414 -0.71 31.12 7.73
CA ASP A 414 -1.92 31.50 7.02
C ASP A 414 -1.81 32.96 6.58
N VAL A 415 -1.89 33.20 5.27
CA VAL A 415 -1.65 34.51 4.66
C VAL A 415 -2.74 35.53 5.01
N SER A 416 -3.98 35.06 5.21
CA SER A 416 -5.12 35.92 5.51
C SER A 416 -5.04 36.54 6.90
N SER A 417 -4.60 35.74 7.88
CA SER A 417 -4.52 36.11 9.30
C SER A 417 -3.11 36.47 9.78
N GLY A 418 -2.09 36.07 9.04
CA GLY A 418 -0.67 36.17 9.44
C GLY A 418 -0.27 35.21 10.57
N GLN A 419 -1.14 34.28 10.97
CA GLN A 419 -0.90 33.37 12.08
C GLN A 419 -0.16 32.11 11.64
N VAL A 420 0.70 31.58 12.53
CA VAL A 420 1.32 30.27 12.36
C VAL A 420 0.27 29.19 12.62
N VAL A 421 -0.10 28.44 11.58
CA VAL A 421 -1.11 27.37 11.64
C VAL A 421 -0.50 25.97 11.79
N TYR A 422 0.80 25.83 11.48
CA TYR A 422 1.57 24.61 11.67
C TYR A 422 3.05 24.93 11.82
N SER A 423 3.80 24.11 12.54
CA SER A 423 5.25 24.27 12.68
C SER A 423 5.89 22.96 13.12
N GLY A 424 7.15 22.77 12.77
CA GLY A 424 7.91 21.60 13.18
C GLY A 424 9.40 21.75 12.93
N GLU A 425 10.09 20.63 13.08
CA GLU A 425 11.48 20.48 12.72
C GLU A 425 11.70 19.17 11.99
N THR A 426 12.68 19.15 11.09
CA THR A 426 13.13 17.93 10.44
C THR A 426 14.65 17.86 10.47
N LYS A 427 15.13 16.62 10.53
CA LYS A 427 16.55 16.29 10.56
C LYS A 427 16.83 15.30 9.45
N GLY A 428 18.02 15.41 8.89
CA GLY A 428 18.59 14.47 7.97
C GLY A 428 20.04 14.22 8.34
N GLN A 429 20.46 12.98 8.14
CA GLN A 429 21.80 12.53 8.49
C GLN A 429 22.30 11.57 7.42
N GLU A 430 23.57 11.68 7.09
CA GLU A 430 24.28 10.71 6.26
C GLU A 430 25.55 10.25 6.98
N ASN A 431 25.70 8.93 7.14
CA ASN A 431 26.83 8.32 7.82
C ASN A 431 27.67 7.54 6.82
N TRP A 432 28.93 7.94 6.68
CA TRP A 432 29.91 7.20 5.92
C TRP A 432 30.96 6.59 6.86
N ASN A 433 31.25 5.31 6.67
CA ASN A 433 32.29 4.59 7.40
C ASN A 433 33.20 3.88 6.39
N TYR A 434 34.51 3.95 6.63
CA TYR A 434 35.50 3.20 5.88
C TYR A 434 36.54 2.55 6.81
N ILE A 435 36.71 1.24 6.64
CA ILE A 435 37.71 0.42 7.33
C ILE A 435 38.75 -0.10 6.35
N TRP A 436 40.02 -0.09 6.73
CA TRP A 436 41.10 -0.65 5.93
C TRP A 436 42.24 -1.21 6.79
N MET A 437 42.96 -2.17 6.22
CA MET A 437 44.15 -2.79 6.80
C MET A 437 45.41 -2.05 6.35
N THR A 438 46.34 -1.79 7.27
CA THR A 438 47.67 -1.23 6.95
C THR A 438 48.81 -2.23 7.13
N SER A 439 48.65 -3.22 8.02
CA SER A 439 49.66 -4.24 8.27
C SER A 439 49.02 -5.53 8.81
N PHE A 440 49.71 -6.65 8.63
CA PHE A 440 49.34 -7.90 9.27
C PHE A 440 50.58 -8.73 9.64
N THR A 441 50.41 -9.61 10.62
CA THR A 441 51.36 -10.66 11.01
C THR A 441 50.66 -12.02 11.00
N GLY A 442 51.39 -13.12 10.78
CA GLY A 442 50.81 -14.47 10.67
C GLY A 442 50.55 -14.91 9.23
N ASP A 443 49.63 -15.87 9.02
CA ASP A 443 49.37 -16.49 7.72
C ASP A 443 48.39 -15.66 6.88
N LYS A 444 48.85 -15.17 5.73
CA LYS A 444 48.03 -14.40 4.77
C LYS A 444 46.73 -15.09 4.37
N ARG A 445 46.66 -16.42 4.43
CA ARG A 445 45.47 -17.20 4.09
C ARG A 445 44.36 -17.03 5.13
N ALA A 446 44.67 -16.55 6.34
CA ALA A 446 43.68 -16.20 7.35
C ALA A 446 43.00 -14.84 7.08
N LEU A 447 43.57 -14.00 6.20
CA LEU A 447 43.05 -12.66 5.95
C LEU A 447 41.66 -12.67 5.27
N PRO A 448 40.77 -11.73 5.64
CA PRO A 448 39.47 -11.58 5.00
C PRO A 448 39.65 -11.07 3.56
N SER A 449 39.01 -11.72 2.58
CA SER A 449 39.16 -11.42 1.16
C SER A 449 38.48 -10.11 0.70
N GLY A 450 37.66 -9.49 1.56
CA GLY A 450 36.90 -8.28 1.26
C GLY A 450 37.36 -7.03 2.00
N LEU A 451 38.40 -7.11 2.84
CA LEU A 451 38.88 -5.95 3.58
C LEU A 451 39.91 -5.18 2.73
N PRO A 452 39.68 -3.89 2.44
CA PRO A 452 40.61 -3.08 1.66
C PRO A 452 41.97 -2.91 2.37
N ILE A 453 43.02 -2.76 1.56
CA ILE A 453 44.39 -2.45 2.01
C ILE A 453 44.86 -1.05 1.59
N VAL A 454 43.99 -0.31 0.90
CA VAL A 454 44.27 1.04 0.40
C VAL A 454 43.35 1.99 1.14
N GLU A 455 43.90 3.08 1.66
CA GLU A 455 43.11 4.14 2.24
C GLU A 455 42.38 4.93 1.14
N VAL A 456 41.11 5.25 1.37
CA VAL A 456 40.30 6.12 0.50
C VAL A 456 40.10 7.46 1.22
N PRO A 457 40.21 8.61 0.51
CA PRO A 457 39.93 9.91 1.12
C PRO A 457 38.47 10.01 1.59
N PHE A 458 38.20 10.91 2.53
CA PHE A 458 36.82 11.23 2.91
C PHE A 458 36.00 11.65 1.68
N PRO A 459 34.71 11.27 1.60
CA PRO A 459 33.82 11.79 0.57
C PRO A 459 33.76 13.32 0.62
N ALA A 460 33.47 13.93 -0.54
CA ALA A 460 33.25 15.37 -0.62
C ALA A 460 32.10 15.79 0.31
N GLU A 461 32.29 16.89 1.05
CA GLU A 461 31.32 17.35 2.06
C GLU A 461 29.95 17.61 1.43
N ILE A 462 29.93 18.23 0.24
CA ILE A 462 28.71 18.53 -0.49
C ILE A 462 27.87 17.27 -0.75
N PHE A 463 28.48 16.14 -1.09
CA PHE A 463 27.75 14.91 -1.40
C PHE A 463 27.04 14.33 -0.16
N LEU A 464 27.74 14.30 0.97
CA LEU A 464 27.15 13.83 2.23
C LEU A 464 26.05 14.77 2.70
N LEU A 465 26.28 16.08 2.56
CA LEU A 465 25.32 17.10 2.96
C LEU A 465 24.07 17.13 2.07
N GLU A 466 24.22 16.97 0.76
CA GLU A 466 23.09 16.80 -0.17
C GLU A 466 22.24 15.59 0.22
N THR A 467 22.88 14.49 0.61
CA THR A 467 22.18 13.27 1.06
C THR A 467 21.41 13.53 2.35
N ALA A 468 22.02 14.17 3.35
CA ALA A 468 21.35 14.59 4.57
C ALA A 468 20.17 15.55 4.27
N VAL A 469 20.35 16.53 3.38
CA VAL A 469 19.28 17.44 2.94
C VAL A 469 18.13 16.68 2.27
N ASN A 470 18.43 15.70 1.42
CA ASN A 470 17.39 14.88 0.78
C ASN A 470 16.52 14.16 1.83
N VAL A 471 17.14 13.58 2.86
CA VAL A 471 16.42 12.91 3.96
C VAL A 471 15.54 13.92 4.71
N ALA A 472 16.08 15.09 5.06
CA ALA A 472 15.33 16.13 5.75
C ALA A 472 14.15 16.66 4.90
N ALA A 473 14.35 16.86 3.60
CA ALA A 473 13.32 17.31 2.66
C ALA A 473 12.18 16.30 2.51
N GLN A 474 12.49 15.00 2.44
CA GLN A 474 11.48 13.94 2.41
C GLN A 474 10.65 13.92 3.70
N ASN A 475 11.34 14.01 4.85
CA ASN A 475 10.67 14.10 6.15
C ASN A 475 9.76 15.33 6.25
N LEU A 476 10.21 16.50 5.76
CA LEU A 476 9.39 17.71 5.68
C LEU A 476 8.16 17.51 4.80
N PHE A 477 8.34 16.95 3.60
CA PHE A 477 7.24 16.63 2.70
C PHE A 477 6.20 15.73 3.39
N PHE A 478 6.62 14.66 4.06
CA PHE A 478 5.69 13.76 4.76
C PHE A 478 4.92 14.46 5.89
N ASP A 479 5.57 15.35 6.62
CA ASP A 479 4.96 16.09 7.71
C ASP A 479 3.90 17.09 7.20
N ILE A 480 4.24 17.85 6.15
CA ILE A 480 3.28 18.75 5.50
C ILE A 480 2.15 17.95 4.82
N LYS A 481 2.45 16.84 4.15
CA LYS A 481 1.43 15.93 3.58
C LYS A 481 0.43 15.51 4.65
N LYS A 482 0.89 15.09 5.84
CA LYS A 482 0.02 14.73 6.96
C LYS A 482 -0.87 15.88 7.42
N TYR A 483 -0.32 17.09 7.49
CA TYR A 483 -1.09 18.30 7.80
C TYR A 483 -2.20 18.56 6.76
N VAL A 484 -1.84 18.53 5.47
CA VAL A 484 -2.77 18.75 4.34
C VAL A 484 -3.86 17.66 4.31
N SER A 485 -3.50 16.39 4.43
CA SER A 485 -4.48 15.29 4.45
C SER A 485 -5.46 15.42 5.61
N LYS A 486 -5.03 15.89 6.79
CA LYS A 486 -5.94 16.17 7.91
C LYS A 486 -6.90 17.32 7.59
N TYR A 487 -6.43 18.34 6.89
CA TYR A 487 -7.25 19.45 6.44
C TYR A 487 -8.31 19.00 5.43
N GLU A 488 -7.91 18.28 4.38
CA GLU A 488 -8.85 17.76 3.38
C GLU A 488 -9.84 16.76 3.99
N ASN A 489 -9.41 15.89 4.92
CA ASN A 489 -10.31 14.91 5.55
C ASN A 489 -11.31 15.54 6.52
N LYS A 490 -10.98 16.64 7.20
CA LYS A 490 -11.97 17.39 8.00
C LYS A 490 -13.14 17.89 7.16
N SER A 491 -12.92 18.15 5.87
CA SER A 491 -13.99 18.51 4.93
C SER A 491 -14.89 17.32 4.54
N ARG A 492 -14.49 16.07 4.82
CA ARG A 492 -15.29 14.86 4.51
C ARG A 492 -16.27 14.44 5.61
N ILE A 493 -16.12 14.93 6.83
CA ILE A 493 -16.79 14.40 8.05
C ILE A 493 -17.98 15.26 8.50
N LYS A 494 -18.24 16.40 7.85
CA LYS A 494 -19.43 17.23 8.07
C LYS A 494 -20.29 17.19 6.83
#